data_AF-A0A926KWI8-F1
#
_entry.id   AF-A0A926KWI8-F1
#
_cell.length_a   1.000
_cell.length_b   1.000
_cell.length_c   1.000
_cell.angle_alpha   90.00
_cell.angle_beta   90.00
_cell.angle_gamma   90.00
#
_symmetry.space_group_name_H-M   'P 1'
#
loop_
_entity.id
_entity.type
_entity.pdbx_description
1 polymer ?
#
loop_
_entity_poly.entity_id
_entity_poly.type
_entity_poly.pdbx_seq_one_letter_code
_entity_poly.pdbx_strand_id
1 'polypeptide(L)'
;HPHVERLIGDFTNLVLLEVDTESAGTFAARAQNLQRRLWQDLEHRAYGGVRLLREVARHHGPERAAMPVVFTSVLGQDMPGGSPADPLPGLGHVVSAVSQTPQVTLDCQVVEVAGGLSVSWDAVEALFPEGVLDDAFSTYVSLVEELADGEGAWESECPVVTPAGHVAVVAGVNATERSLPVGLLHEPFFE
;
A
#
# COMPACT_ATOMS: atom_id res chain seq x y z
N HIS A 1 16.87 -22.41 16.79
CA HIS A 1 18.20 -22.86 17.26
C HIS A 1 18.83 -21.73 18.07
N PRO A 2 19.54 -21.98 19.19
CA PRO A 2 20.12 -20.93 20.06
C PRO A 2 21.20 -20.04 19.41
N HIS A 3 21.46 -20.21 18.12
CA HIS A 3 22.43 -19.40 17.36
C HIS A 3 21.79 -18.72 16.13
N VAL A 4 20.46 -18.75 16.01
CA VAL A 4 19.75 -18.09 14.89
C VAL A 4 20.11 -16.60 14.81
N GLU A 5 20.15 -15.91 15.96
CA GLU A 5 20.55 -14.50 16.07
C GLU A 5 22.00 -14.19 15.63
N ARG A 6 22.81 -15.22 15.33
CA ARG A 6 24.21 -15.09 14.93
C ARG A 6 24.45 -15.46 13.46
N LEU A 7 23.38 -15.73 12.72
CA LEU A 7 23.45 -16.10 11.32
C LEU A 7 23.08 -14.91 10.45
N ILE A 8 23.81 -14.75 9.35
CA ILE A 8 23.40 -13.89 8.24
C ILE A 8 22.61 -14.78 7.29
N GLY A 9 21.34 -14.47 7.08
CA GLY A 9 20.45 -15.25 6.24
C GLY A 9 19.07 -14.62 6.13
N ASP A 10 18.27 -15.14 5.22
CA ASP A 10 16.88 -14.71 5.05
C ASP A 10 16.00 -15.41 6.09
N PHE A 11 15.47 -14.62 7.02
CA PHE A 11 14.53 -15.05 8.05
C PHE A 11 13.13 -14.47 7.83
N THR A 12 12.87 -13.92 6.65
CA THR A 12 11.59 -13.30 6.30
C THR A 12 10.50 -14.37 6.34
N ASN A 13 9.46 -14.10 7.14
CA ASN A 13 8.27 -14.93 7.14
C ASN A 13 7.18 -14.25 6.30
N LEU A 14 6.66 -14.99 5.32
CA LEU A 14 5.62 -14.49 4.42
C LEU A 14 4.25 -14.97 4.90
N VAL A 15 3.37 -14.01 5.15
CA VAL A 15 1.96 -14.23 5.52
C VAL A 15 1.10 -13.58 4.44
N LEU A 16 0.08 -14.29 3.97
CA LEU A 16 -0.93 -13.72 3.11
C LEU A 16 -2.00 -13.11 3.99
N LEU A 17 -2.23 -11.81 3.85
CA LEU A 17 -3.21 -11.07 4.63
C LEU A 17 -4.36 -10.66 3.71
N GLU A 18 -5.57 -11.09 4.06
CA GLU A 18 -6.78 -10.61 3.40
C GLU A 18 -7.13 -9.20 3.91
N VAL A 19 -7.21 -8.26 2.97
CA VAL A 19 -7.68 -6.89 3.24
C VAL A 19 -9.09 -6.74 2.67
N ASP A 20 -10.07 -6.66 3.55
CA ASP A 20 -11.46 -6.38 3.16
C ASP A 20 -11.65 -4.87 2.96
N THR A 21 -11.92 -4.48 1.72
CA THR A 21 -12.19 -3.10 1.32
C THR A 21 -13.67 -2.82 1.05
N GLU A 22 -14.54 -3.82 1.16
CA GLU A 22 -15.97 -3.72 0.84
C GLU A 22 -16.82 -3.46 2.08
N SER A 23 -16.36 -3.93 3.24
CA SER A 23 -17.05 -3.71 4.50
C SER A 23 -17.10 -2.23 4.89
N ALA A 24 -18.32 -1.73 5.10
CA ALA A 24 -18.57 -0.39 5.63
C ALA A 24 -18.07 -0.28 7.09
N GLY A 25 -17.77 0.95 7.50
CA GLY A 25 -17.35 1.28 8.87
C GLY A 25 -16.22 2.30 8.89
N THR A 26 -15.85 2.73 10.09
CA THR A 26 -14.76 3.69 10.30
C THR A 26 -13.39 3.07 10.02
N PHE A 27 -12.39 3.92 9.76
CA PHE A 27 -11.01 3.47 9.59
C PHE A 27 -10.52 2.67 10.80
N ALA A 28 -10.84 3.11 12.02
CA ALA A 28 -10.52 2.39 13.26
C ALA A 28 -11.11 0.98 13.30
N ALA A 29 -12.38 0.83 12.93
CA ALA A 29 -13.03 -0.48 12.89
C ALA A 29 -12.35 -1.41 11.87
N ARG A 30 -12.02 -0.90 10.68
CA ARG A 30 -11.29 -1.66 9.66
C ARG A 30 -9.89 -2.05 10.11
N ALA A 31 -9.14 -1.14 10.73
CA ALA A 31 -7.80 -1.40 11.25
C ALA A 31 -7.82 -2.49 12.34
N GLN A 32 -8.78 -2.45 13.26
CA GLN A 32 -8.95 -3.48 14.30
C GLN A 32 -9.34 -4.83 13.71
N ASN A 33 -10.23 -4.85 12.71
CA ASN A 33 -10.59 -6.09 12.00
C ASN A 33 -9.37 -6.69 11.29
N LEU A 34 -8.60 -5.86 10.59
CA LEU A 34 -7.39 -6.29 9.88
C LEU A 34 -6.33 -6.81 10.87
N GLN A 35 -6.14 -6.13 12.00
CA GLN A 35 -5.25 -6.58 13.08
C GLN A 35 -5.68 -7.95 13.61
N ARG A 36 -6.98 -8.16 13.90
CA ARG A 36 -7.49 -9.47 14.36
C ARG A 36 -7.22 -10.58 13.35
N ARG A 37 -7.45 -10.31 12.06
CA ARG A 37 -7.15 -11.25 10.96
C ARG A 37 -5.67 -11.58 10.91
N LEU A 38 -4.80 -10.57 10.94
CA LEU A 38 -3.35 -10.78 10.95
C LEU A 38 -2.90 -11.66 12.14
N TRP A 39 -3.41 -11.43 13.34
CA TRP A 39 -3.10 -12.27 14.49
C TRP A 39 -3.54 -13.72 14.29
N GLN A 40 -4.75 -13.94 13.78
CA GLN A 40 -5.25 -15.27 13.45
C GLN A 40 -4.38 -15.95 12.39
N ASP A 41 -3.97 -15.23 11.34
CA ASP A 41 -3.11 -15.78 10.28
C ASP A 41 -1.72 -16.13 10.81
N LEU A 42 -1.18 -15.33 11.74
CA LEU A 42 0.09 -15.60 12.41
C LEU A 42 0.05 -16.84 13.32
N GLU A 43 -1.09 -17.20 13.91
CA GLU A 43 -1.26 -18.47 14.63
C GLU A 43 -1.06 -19.68 13.70
N HIS A 44 -1.34 -19.51 12.40
CA HIS A 44 -1.19 -20.54 11.37
C HIS A 44 0.15 -20.48 10.62
N ARG A 45 1.14 -19.71 11.10
CA ARG A 45 2.47 -19.54 10.47
C ARG A 45 3.25 -20.83 10.18
N ALA A 46 2.86 -21.95 10.80
CA ALA A 46 3.43 -23.26 10.48
C ALA A 46 3.18 -23.69 9.02
N TYR A 47 2.18 -23.08 8.36
CA TYR A 47 1.94 -23.19 6.93
C TYR A 47 2.44 -21.92 6.23
N GLY A 48 3.70 -21.95 5.75
CA GLY A 48 4.33 -20.77 5.17
C GLY A 48 3.64 -20.25 3.90
N GLY A 49 3.61 -18.92 3.72
CA GLY A 49 2.93 -18.25 2.61
C GLY A 49 3.36 -18.77 1.23
N VAL A 50 4.64 -19.11 1.02
CA VAL A 50 5.13 -19.71 -0.23
C VAL A 50 4.44 -21.03 -0.54
N ARG A 51 4.17 -21.86 0.48
CA ARG A 51 3.47 -23.14 0.30
C ARG A 51 2.01 -22.89 -0.08
N LEU A 52 1.36 -21.95 0.58
CA LEU A 52 -0.01 -21.54 0.28
C LEU A 52 -0.12 -20.99 -1.16
N LEU A 53 0.77 -20.09 -1.57
CA LEU A 53 0.81 -19.57 -2.93
C LEU A 53 1.01 -20.66 -3.98
N ARG A 54 1.90 -21.65 -3.71
CA ARG A 54 2.07 -22.81 -4.59
C ARG A 54 0.81 -23.64 -4.71
N GLU A 55 0.05 -23.79 -3.63
CA GLU A 55 -1.21 -24.54 -3.63
C GLU A 55 -2.31 -23.79 -4.37
N VAL A 56 -2.46 -22.49 -4.13
CA VAL A 56 -3.35 -21.60 -4.89
C VAL A 56 -3.03 -21.65 -6.38
N ALA A 57 -1.74 -21.55 -6.75
CA ALA A 57 -1.32 -21.65 -8.15
C ALA A 57 -1.68 -23.00 -8.79
N ARG A 58 -1.58 -24.11 -8.04
CA ARG A 58 -1.92 -25.45 -8.52
C ARG A 58 -3.42 -25.64 -8.73
N HIS A 59 -4.25 -25.11 -7.84
CA HIS A 59 -5.70 -25.31 -7.88
C HIS A 59 -6.44 -24.26 -8.71
N HIS A 60 -5.90 -23.05 -8.80
CA HIS A 60 -6.60 -21.89 -9.34
C HIS A 60 -5.80 -21.12 -10.40
N GLY A 61 -4.59 -21.56 -10.72
CA GLY A 61 -3.71 -20.94 -11.73
C GLY A 61 -2.78 -19.88 -11.13
N PRO A 62 -1.63 -19.61 -11.80
CA PRO A 62 -0.58 -18.76 -11.27
C PRO A 62 -1.00 -17.30 -11.08
N GLU A 63 -1.94 -16.80 -11.88
CA GLU A 63 -2.46 -15.44 -11.78
C GLU A 63 -3.17 -15.17 -10.44
N ARG A 64 -3.90 -16.17 -9.91
CA ARG A 64 -4.56 -16.07 -8.61
C ARG A 64 -3.62 -16.23 -7.42
N ALA A 65 -2.39 -16.66 -7.68
CA ALA A 65 -1.32 -16.66 -6.69
C ALA A 65 -0.43 -15.42 -6.78
N ALA A 66 -0.72 -14.48 -7.70
CA ALA A 66 -0.03 -13.21 -7.72
C ALA A 66 -0.45 -12.39 -6.49
N MET A 67 0.55 -11.96 -5.72
CA MET A 67 0.38 -11.07 -4.58
C MET A 67 1.12 -9.77 -4.93
N PRO A 68 0.47 -8.85 -5.66
CA PRO A 68 1.14 -7.72 -6.30
C PRO A 68 1.56 -6.63 -5.30
N VAL A 69 1.03 -6.66 -4.08
CA VAL A 69 1.35 -5.70 -3.03
C VAL A 69 1.97 -6.45 -1.85
N VAL A 70 3.15 -6.02 -1.43
CA VAL A 70 3.83 -6.51 -0.23
C VAL A 70 3.93 -5.38 0.79
N PHE A 71 3.76 -5.73 2.06
CA PHE A 71 4.00 -4.83 3.17
C PHE A 71 5.08 -5.44 4.07
N THR A 72 6.25 -4.83 4.05
CA THR A 72 7.39 -5.23 4.86
C THR A 72 7.51 -4.30 6.06
N SER A 73 7.21 -4.81 7.24
CA SER A 73 7.31 -4.06 8.49
C SER A 73 8.49 -4.54 9.32
N VAL A 74 9.36 -3.61 9.69
CA VAL A 74 10.45 -3.81 10.66
C VAL A 74 10.19 -3.00 11.92
N LEU A 75 8.92 -2.66 12.18
CA LEU A 75 8.51 -1.90 13.37
C LEU A 75 8.79 -2.68 14.65
N GLY A 76 9.23 -1.97 15.70
CA GLY A 76 9.60 -2.57 16.97
C GLY A 76 10.98 -3.26 16.97
N GLN A 77 11.78 -3.08 15.92
CA GLN A 77 13.20 -3.40 15.90
C GLN A 77 14.00 -2.11 15.68
N ASP A 78 14.79 -1.71 16.68
CA ASP A 78 15.67 -0.55 16.55
C ASP A 78 16.79 -0.86 15.56
N MET A 79 16.84 -0.11 14.46
CA MET A 79 17.94 -0.21 13.52
C MET A 79 19.25 0.25 14.20
N PRO A 80 20.34 -0.54 14.12
CA PRO A 80 21.56 -0.29 14.88
C PRO A 80 22.17 1.11 14.71
N GLY A 81 21.98 1.74 13.55
CA GLY A 81 22.65 3.00 13.24
C GLY A 81 21.82 4.27 13.28
N GLY A 82 20.60 4.22 13.80
CA GLY A 82 19.87 5.42 14.20
C GLY A 82 19.61 6.43 13.07
N SER A 83 19.84 6.07 11.80
CA SER A 83 19.48 6.86 10.61
C SER A 83 19.22 5.93 9.42
N PRO A 84 18.23 6.20 8.55
CA PRO A 84 18.00 5.41 7.34
C PRO A 84 19.21 5.43 6.39
N ALA A 85 20.02 6.49 6.45
CA ALA A 85 21.24 6.63 5.67
C ALA A 85 22.46 5.90 6.27
N ASP A 86 22.38 5.50 7.54
CA ASP A 86 23.41 4.72 8.23
C ASP A 86 22.75 3.63 9.08
N PRO A 87 22.10 2.63 8.48
CA PRO A 87 21.45 1.56 9.22
C PRO A 87 22.46 0.62 9.90
N LEU A 88 23.73 0.67 9.48
CA LEU A 88 24.80 -0.24 9.89
C LEU A 88 26.07 0.53 10.27
N PRO A 89 26.18 0.96 11.55
CA PRO A 89 27.31 1.74 12.03
C PRO A 89 28.64 1.04 11.74
N GLY A 90 29.55 1.77 11.08
CA GLY A 90 30.88 1.27 10.76
C GLY A 90 30.98 0.47 9.45
N LEU A 91 29.87 0.20 8.75
CA LEU A 91 29.88 -0.37 7.40
C LEU A 91 29.74 0.69 6.29
N GLY A 92 29.49 1.95 6.66
CA GLY A 92 29.38 3.09 5.75
C GLY A 92 27.94 3.55 5.56
N HIS A 93 27.75 4.58 4.73
CA HIS A 93 26.42 5.13 4.45
C HIS A 93 25.75 4.39 3.29
N VAL A 94 24.45 4.14 3.42
CA VAL A 94 23.63 3.61 2.33
C VAL A 94 23.39 4.74 1.33
N VAL A 95 23.86 4.56 0.09
CA VAL A 95 23.69 5.53 -1.01
C VAL A 95 22.39 5.26 -1.78
N SER A 96 22.01 4.00 -1.92
CA SER A 96 20.78 3.55 -2.57
C SER A 96 20.45 2.13 -2.11
N ALA A 97 19.15 1.85 -1.98
CA ALA A 97 18.61 0.52 -1.75
C ALA A 97 17.36 0.37 -2.63
N VAL A 98 17.25 -0.74 -3.33
CA VAL A 98 16.07 -1.11 -4.13
C VAL A 98 15.84 -2.60 -3.94
N SER A 99 14.63 -2.96 -3.53
CA SER A 99 14.16 -4.34 -3.51
C SER A 99 13.45 -4.67 -4.81
N GLN A 100 13.66 -5.89 -5.32
CA GLN A 100 12.92 -6.41 -6.46
C GLN A 100 12.36 -7.78 -6.10
N THR A 101 11.12 -7.79 -5.62
CA THR A 101 10.41 -9.03 -5.31
C THR A 101 9.67 -9.51 -6.56
N PRO A 102 9.99 -10.71 -7.10
CA PRO A 102 9.30 -11.23 -8.28
C PRO A 102 7.79 -11.25 -8.06
N GLN A 103 7.03 -10.86 -9.09
CA GLN A 103 5.56 -10.83 -9.08
C GLN A 103 4.92 -9.82 -8.12
N VAL A 104 5.73 -8.91 -7.56
CA VAL A 104 5.27 -7.77 -6.76
C VAL A 104 5.37 -6.51 -7.62
N THR A 105 4.29 -5.74 -7.66
CA THR A 105 4.22 -4.46 -8.36
C THR A 105 4.49 -3.28 -7.43
N LEU A 106 4.21 -3.44 -6.14
CA LEU A 106 4.42 -2.45 -5.09
C LEU A 106 4.86 -3.13 -3.79
N ASP A 107 6.05 -2.81 -3.30
CA ASP A 107 6.56 -3.21 -2.00
C ASP A 107 6.65 -1.99 -1.09
N CYS A 108 5.80 -1.96 -0.07
CA CYS A 108 5.76 -0.90 0.93
C CYS A 108 6.59 -1.34 2.14
N GLN A 109 7.69 -0.64 2.39
CA GLN A 109 8.61 -0.93 3.48
C GLN A 109 8.49 0.16 4.54
N VAL A 110 8.34 -0.25 5.80
CA VAL A 110 8.22 0.65 6.94
C VAL A 110 9.21 0.24 8.01
N VAL A 111 10.05 1.19 8.43
CA VAL A 111 11.10 1.00 9.42
C VAL A 111 11.10 2.13 10.45
N GLU A 112 11.35 1.78 11.71
CA GLU A 112 11.54 2.76 12.78
C GLU A 112 13.01 3.15 12.86
N VAL A 113 13.29 4.45 12.77
CA VAL A 113 14.67 4.95 12.79
C VAL A 113 14.73 6.32 13.45
N ALA A 114 15.68 6.49 14.37
CA ALA A 114 15.92 7.76 15.08
C ALA A 114 14.70 8.28 15.87
N GLY A 115 13.78 7.39 16.28
CA GLY A 115 12.50 7.79 16.90
C GLY A 115 11.47 8.36 15.92
N GLY A 116 11.70 8.21 14.61
CA GLY A 116 10.76 8.53 13.55
C GLY A 116 10.40 7.30 12.72
N LEU A 117 9.47 7.51 11.77
CA LEU A 117 9.02 6.51 10.83
C LEU A 117 9.61 6.80 9.44
N SER A 118 10.32 5.83 8.87
CA SER A 118 10.75 5.89 7.47
C SER A 118 9.89 4.94 6.64
N VAL A 119 9.34 5.46 5.55
CA VAL A 119 8.51 4.71 4.60
C VAL A 119 9.15 4.81 3.22
N SER A 120 9.27 3.68 2.53
CA SER A 120 9.74 3.62 1.15
C SER A 120 8.89 2.66 0.32
N TRP A 121 8.62 3.04 -0.94
CA TRP A 121 7.90 2.21 -1.90
C TRP A 121 8.84 1.80 -3.03
N ASP A 122 9.06 0.50 -3.18
CA ASP A 122 9.68 -0.06 -4.38
C ASP A 122 8.56 -0.49 -5.34
N ALA A 123 8.47 0.14 -6.51
CA ALA A 123 7.37 -0.08 -7.44
C ALA A 123 7.86 -0.32 -8.87
N VAL A 124 7.08 -1.07 -9.65
CA VAL A 124 7.28 -1.21 -11.10
C VAL A 124 6.60 -0.03 -11.80
N GLU A 125 7.31 1.08 -11.91
CA GLU A 125 6.80 2.38 -12.41
C GLU A 125 6.07 2.27 -13.76
N ALA A 126 6.57 1.45 -14.68
CA ALA A 126 5.99 1.25 -16.00
C ALA A 126 4.56 0.65 -16.01
N LEU A 127 4.06 0.14 -14.87
CA LEU A 127 2.69 -0.36 -14.72
C LEU A 127 1.68 0.74 -14.35
N PHE A 128 2.16 1.94 -14.00
CA PHE A 128 1.34 3.05 -13.55
C PHE A 128 1.40 4.20 -14.56
N PRO A 129 0.30 4.95 -14.74
CA PRO A 129 0.37 6.22 -15.46
C PRO A 129 1.33 7.19 -14.78
N GLU A 130 1.93 8.08 -15.57
CA GLU A 130 2.85 9.11 -15.08
C GLU A 130 2.21 9.93 -13.94
N GLY A 131 2.96 10.16 -12.87
CA GLY A 131 2.55 10.92 -11.67
C GLY A 131 1.64 10.17 -10.69
N VAL A 132 1.06 9.02 -11.05
CA VAL A 132 0.13 8.29 -10.16
C VAL A 132 0.83 7.77 -8.91
N LEU A 133 2.06 7.26 -9.02
CA LEU A 133 2.82 6.77 -7.87
C LEU A 133 3.20 7.89 -6.92
N ASP A 134 3.62 9.05 -7.45
CA ASP A 134 3.97 10.23 -6.65
C ASP A 134 2.76 10.75 -5.88
N ASP A 135 1.63 10.91 -6.57
CA ASP A 135 0.36 11.33 -5.96
C ASP A 135 -0.09 10.32 -4.88
N ALA A 136 -0.05 9.01 -5.19
CA ALA A 136 -0.46 7.97 -4.25
C ALA A 136 0.45 7.91 -3.01
N PHE A 137 1.77 8.05 -3.19
CA PHE A 137 2.72 8.08 -2.09
C PHE A 137 2.51 9.34 -1.22
N SER A 138 2.33 10.51 -1.84
CA SER A 138 2.02 11.75 -1.11
C SER A 138 0.72 11.62 -0.32
N THR A 139 -0.35 11.06 -0.91
CA THR A 139 -1.61 10.82 -0.21
C THR A 139 -1.45 9.82 0.94
N TYR A 140 -0.64 8.77 0.74
CA TYR A 140 -0.32 7.81 1.80
C TYR A 140 0.35 8.49 2.99
N VAL A 141 1.39 9.30 2.75
CA VAL A 141 2.12 10.02 3.81
C VAL A 141 1.19 10.98 4.55
N SER A 142 0.42 11.80 3.83
CA SER A 142 -0.53 12.73 4.46
C SER A 142 -1.60 12.01 5.28
N LEU A 143 -2.05 10.83 4.86
CA LEU A 143 -2.98 10.03 5.66
C LEU A 143 -2.32 9.50 6.94
N VAL A 144 -1.06 9.06 6.88
CA VAL A 144 -0.33 8.62 8.08
C VAL A 144 -0.15 9.77 9.07
N GLU A 145 0.21 10.96 8.58
CA GLU A 145 0.31 12.17 9.41
C GLU A 145 -1.05 12.55 10.03
N GLU A 146 -2.13 12.54 9.26
CA GLU A 146 -3.47 12.84 9.75
C GLU A 146 -3.97 11.80 10.78
N LEU A 147 -3.61 10.53 10.61
CA LEU A 147 -3.92 9.49 11.62
C LEU A 147 -3.07 9.66 12.90
N ALA A 148 -1.90 10.26 12.81
CA ALA A 148 -1.02 10.49 13.95
C ALA A 148 -1.44 11.73 14.76
N ASP A 149 -1.72 12.85 14.08
CA ASP A 149 -1.89 14.17 14.70
C ASP A 149 -3.30 14.75 14.56
N GLY A 150 -4.10 14.22 13.64
CA GLY A 150 -5.40 14.77 13.25
C GLY A 150 -6.57 14.34 14.14
N GLU A 151 -7.69 15.05 13.98
CA GLU A 151 -8.95 14.75 14.65
C GLU A 151 -9.94 14.12 13.66
N GLY A 152 -10.28 12.85 13.87
CA GLY A 152 -11.42 12.23 13.19
C GLY A 152 -11.10 11.36 11.96
N ALA A 153 -9.86 11.32 11.46
CA ALA A 153 -9.50 10.38 10.39
C ALA A 153 -9.73 8.91 10.78
N TRP A 154 -9.52 8.56 12.05
CA TRP A 154 -9.85 7.25 12.62
C TRP A 154 -11.35 6.93 12.59
N GLU A 155 -12.20 7.95 12.75
CA GLU A 155 -13.66 7.81 12.74
C GLU A 155 -14.28 8.00 11.35
N SER A 156 -13.49 8.44 10.37
CA SER A 156 -13.94 8.58 8.98
C SER A 156 -14.10 7.21 8.32
N GLU A 157 -15.15 7.07 7.51
CA GLU A 157 -15.31 5.89 6.65
C GLU A 157 -14.27 5.88 5.53
N CYS A 158 -13.93 7.04 4.95
CA CYS A 158 -12.94 7.18 3.89
C CYS A 158 -12.05 8.41 4.15
N PRO A 159 -10.98 8.28 4.95
CA PRO A 159 -10.07 9.39 5.23
C PRO A 159 -9.09 9.70 4.08
N VAL A 160 -9.04 8.84 3.05
CA VAL A 160 -8.16 9.03 1.89
C VAL A 160 -8.70 10.17 1.03
N VAL A 161 -7.95 11.26 0.94
CA VAL A 161 -8.29 12.40 0.08
C VAL A 161 -7.78 12.17 -1.33
N THR A 162 -8.63 12.39 -2.33
CA THR A 162 -8.21 12.34 -3.74
C THR A 162 -7.30 13.54 -4.06
N PRO A 163 -6.12 13.34 -4.68
CA PRO A 163 -5.23 14.42 -5.07
C PRO A 163 -5.94 15.50 -5.89
N ALA A 164 -5.64 16.77 -5.59
CA ALA A 164 -6.29 17.91 -6.24
C ALA A 164 -6.13 17.92 -7.78
N GLY A 165 -4.98 17.44 -8.28
CA GLY A 165 -4.74 17.26 -9.71
C GLY A 165 -5.75 16.32 -10.35
N HIS A 166 -6.02 15.17 -9.72
CA HIS A 166 -7.01 14.22 -10.19
C HIS A 166 -8.43 14.82 -10.15
N VAL A 167 -8.79 15.49 -9.06
CA VAL A 167 -10.10 16.17 -8.93
C VAL A 167 -10.30 17.18 -10.07
N ALA A 168 -9.26 17.96 -10.39
CA ALA A 168 -9.31 18.94 -11.49
C ALA A 168 -9.48 18.28 -12.86
N VAL A 169 -8.79 17.16 -13.12
CA VAL A 169 -8.95 16.39 -14.37
C VAL A 169 -10.38 15.88 -14.51
N VAL A 170 -10.94 15.26 -13.47
CA VAL A 170 -12.31 14.75 -13.49
C VAL A 170 -13.32 15.88 -13.68
N ALA A 171 -13.15 17.00 -12.99
CA ALA A 171 -14.00 18.18 -13.15
C ALA A 171 -13.94 18.73 -14.59
N GLY A 172 -12.75 18.79 -15.20
CA GLY A 172 -12.57 19.23 -16.59
C GLY A 172 -13.20 18.29 -17.61
N VAL A 173 -13.08 16.98 -17.42
CA VAL A 173 -13.73 15.97 -18.30
C VAL A 173 -15.25 16.01 -18.15
N ASN A 174 -15.76 16.21 -16.93
CA ASN A 174 -17.19 16.27 -16.63
C ASN A 174 -17.82 17.64 -16.91
N ALA A 175 -17.04 18.65 -17.33
CA ALA A 175 -17.55 19.96 -17.75
C ALA A 175 -18.24 19.88 -19.14
N THR A 176 -19.21 18.99 -19.27
CA THR A 176 -19.97 18.69 -20.50
C THR A 176 -21.27 19.48 -20.60
N GLU A 177 -21.57 20.33 -19.62
CA GLU A 177 -22.77 21.18 -19.63
C GLU A 177 -22.77 22.06 -20.88
N ARG A 178 -23.81 21.90 -21.70
CA ARG A 178 -24.07 22.71 -22.88
C ARG A 178 -25.55 22.96 -23.01
N SER A 179 -25.91 24.16 -23.47
CA SER A 179 -27.28 24.43 -23.88
C SER A 179 -27.62 23.56 -25.09
N LEU A 180 -28.55 22.63 -24.91
CA LEU A 180 -29.10 21.85 -26.00
C LEU A 180 -30.32 22.59 -26.58
N PRO A 181 -30.55 22.51 -27.90
CA PRO A 181 -31.77 23.03 -28.49
C PRO A 181 -32.98 22.36 -27.84
N VAL A 182 -33.96 23.18 -27.46
CA VAL A 182 -35.21 22.71 -26.88
C VAL A 182 -36.19 22.47 -28.01
N GLY A 183 -36.68 21.25 -28.14
CA GLY A 183 -37.60 20.89 -29.22
C GLY A 183 -37.46 19.44 -29.65
N LEU A 184 -38.31 19.04 -30.59
CA LEU A 184 -38.23 17.73 -31.25
C LEU A 184 -37.24 17.79 -32.40
N LEU A 185 -36.59 16.66 -32.69
CA LEU A 185 -35.56 16.57 -33.74
C LEU A 185 -36.02 17.01 -35.14
N HIS A 186 -37.33 16.97 -35.42
CA HIS A 186 -37.89 17.32 -36.72
C HIS A 186 -38.27 18.80 -36.88
N GLU A 187 -38.39 19.56 -35.78
CA GLU A 187 -38.87 20.95 -35.82
C GLU A 187 -37.98 21.86 -36.69
N PRO A 188 -36.63 21.79 -36.62
CA PRO A 188 -35.76 22.62 -37.47
C PRO A 188 -35.81 22.30 -38.98
N PHE A 189 -36.45 21.20 -39.40
CA PHE A 189 -36.58 20.84 -40.81
C PHE A 189 -37.76 21.54 -41.51
N PHE A 190 -38.70 22.09 -40.75
CA PHE A 190 -39.95 22.65 -41.27
C PHE A 190 -40.09 24.17 -41.06
N GLU A 191 -39.08 24.82 -40.46
CA GLU A 191 -38.90 26.29 -40.45
C GLU A 191 -38.11 26.76 -41.69
#